data_AF-A0A6T9FU32-F1
#
_entry.id   AF-A0A6T9FU32-F1
#
_cell.length_a   1.000
_cell.length_b   1.000
_cell.length_c   1.000
_cell.angle_alpha   90.00
_cell.angle_beta   90.00
_cell.angle_gamma   90.00
#
_symmetry.space_group_name_H-M   'P 1'
#
loop_
_entity.id
_entity.type
_entity.pdbx_description
1 polymer ?
#
loop_
_entity_poly.entity_id
_entity_poly.type
_entity_poly.pdbx_seq_one_letter_code
_entity_poly.pdbx_strand_id
1 'polypeptide(L)'
;HVFANVVYDQPGNYTLRVPQPRPGVLLGMTGMVGSAGLLKGYHRARAVSAPAVRVDDVVRSDICLFKADVEGYEPQVFQTAQELLSRHSAPALQLELSKGHTRKGAGMSSPVNAQECQMLRMLVWLDSLGYDFRSVHHGIADKYKPPPLGQWRSGKLFDSLPPFPSVQSRRR
;
A
#
# COMPACT_ATOMS: atom_id res chain seq x y z
N HIS A 1 -7.68 10.78 14.57
CA HIS A 1 -6.34 11.37 14.59
C HIS A 1 -5.67 11.14 13.24
N VAL A 2 -5.05 12.16 12.64
CA VAL A 2 -4.29 12.05 11.38
C VAL A 2 -2.82 12.08 11.77
N PHE A 3 -2.06 11.05 11.41
CA PHE A 3 -0.62 11.00 11.65
C PHE A 3 0.11 11.74 10.52
N ALA A 4 0.89 12.76 10.87
CA ALA A 4 1.70 13.52 9.92
C ALA A 4 3.05 12.83 9.68
N ASN A 5 3.02 11.53 9.39
CA ASN A 5 4.19 10.67 9.27
C ASN A 5 4.24 10.00 7.89
N VAL A 6 5.43 9.51 7.55
CA VAL A 6 5.64 8.59 6.44
C VAL A 6 5.87 7.21 7.00
N VAL A 7 5.32 6.16 6.40
CA VAL A 7 5.67 4.79 6.79
C VAL A 7 6.93 4.37 6.04
N TYR A 8 8.01 4.11 6.77
CA TYR A 8 9.30 3.72 6.18
C TYR A 8 10.14 2.92 7.17
N ASP A 9 11.01 2.04 6.66
CA ASP A 9 11.78 1.09 7.47
C ASP A 9 12.98 1.74 8.18
N GLN A 10 13.54 2.78 7.59
CA GLN A 10 14.64 3.55 8.16
C GLN A 10 14.13 4.82 8.88
N PRO A 11 14.68 5.16 10.05
CA PRO A 11 14.34 6.40 10.73
C PRO A 11 14.87 7.60 9.93
N GLY A 12 14.13 8.72 9.97
CA GLY A 12 14.54 9.95 9.32
C GLY A 12 13.37 10.80 8.85
N ASN A 13 13.67 11.91 8.19
CA ASN A 13 12.68 12.76 7.54
C ASN A 13 12.69 12.51 6.03
N TYR A 14 11.52 12.19 5.47
CA TYR A 14 11.36 11.87 4.06
C TYR A 14 10.61 12.97 3.33
N THR A 15 10.93 13.14 2.05
CA THR A 15 10.24 14.11 1.19
C THR A 15 9.05 13.45 0.50
N LEU A 16 7.87 13.99 0.75
CA LEU A 16 6.63 13.69 0.02
C LEU A 16 6.44 14.68 -1.13
N ARG A 17 6.00 14.16 -2.28
CA ARG A 17 5.64 14.90 -3.49
C ARG A 17 4.13 14.96 -3.58
N VAL A 18 3.57 16.02 -3.00
CA VAL A 18 2.11 16.21 -2.89
C VAL A 18 1.60 16.96 -4.13
N PRO A 19 0.70 16.36 -4.93
CA PRO A 19 0.11 17.04 -6.08
C PRO A 19 -0.67 18.26 -5.63
N GLN A 20 -0.56 19.36 -6.39
CA GLN A 20 -1.38 20.54 -6.18
C GLN A 20 -2.70 20.42 -6.96
N PRO A 21 -3.83 20.89 -6.42
CA PRO A 21 -5.11 20.90 -7.13
C PRO A 21 -5.00 21.71 -8.42
N ARG A 22 -5.09 21.04 -9.57
CA ARG A 22 -5.12 21.63 -10.89
C ARG A 22 -6.08 20.83 -11.78
N PRO A 23 -6.74 21.46 -12.77
CA PRO A 23 -7.58 20.74 -13.73
C PRO A 23 -6.80 19.57 -14.35
N GLY A 24 -7.39 18.37 -14.33
CA GLY A 24 -6.80 17.15 -14.89
C GLY A 24 -5.75 16.44 -14.02
N VAL A 25 -5.49 16.91 -12.78
CA VAL A 25 -4.57 16.24 -11.85
C VAL A 25 -5.35 15.40 -10.84
N LEU A 26 -5.05 14.11 -10.78
CA LEU A 26 -5.57 13.20 -9.76
C LEU A 26 -4.81 13.46 -8.45
N LEU A 27 -5.53 13.96 -7.44
CA LEU A 27 -4.97 14.32 -6.13
C LEU A 27 -4.58 13.11 -5.26
N GLY A 28 -4.80 11.89 -5.74
CA GLY A 28 -4.51 10.65 -5.01
C GLY A 28 -3.04 10.23 -5.00
N MET A 29 -2.22 10.70 -5.93
CA MET A 29 -0.84 10.18 -6.12
C MET A 29 0.22 10.99 -5.36
N THR A 30 0.23 10.86 -4.04
CA THR A 30 1.33 11.42 -3.22
C THR A 30 2.49 10.44 -3.17
N GLY A 31 3.57 10.76 -3.87
CA GLY A 31 4.78 9.93 -3.91
C GLY A 31 5.77 10.27 -2.81
N MET A 32 6.55 9.29 -2.35
CA MET A 32 7.66 9.49 -1.42
C MET A 32 9.01 9.43 -2.14
N VAL A 33 9.98 10.24 -1.71
CA VAL A 33 11.39 10.12 -2.09
C VAL A 33 12.11 9.34 -1.00
N GLY A 34 12.29 8.04 -1.21
CA GLY A 34 13.02 7.13 -0.32
C GLY A 34 14.43 6.79 -0.84
N SER A 35 15.02 5.72 -0.32
CA SER A 35 16.35 5.23 -0.71
C SER A 35 16.46 4.88 -2.20
N ALA A 36 15.36 4.45 -2.83
CA ALA A 36 15.27 4.17 -4.26
C ALA A 36 14.79 5.39 -5.08
N GLY A 37 14.74 6.58 -4.47
CA GLY A 37 14.25 7.81 -5.10
C GLY A 37 12.71 7.89 -5.11
N LEU A 38 12.16 8.62 -6.08
CA LEU A 38 10.71 8.71 -6.29
C LEU A 38 10.26 7.56 -7.20
N LEU A 39 9.53 6.58 -6.67
CA LEU A 39 9.08 5.40 -7.43
C LEU A 39 7.83 5.66 -8.28
N LYS A 40 6.80 6.27 -7.69
CA LYS A 40 5.59 6.75 -8.38
C LYS A 40 5.14 8.07 -7.75
N GLY A 41 4.63 8.98 -8.59
CA GLY A 41 4.23 10.33 -8.19
C GLY A 41 4.70 11.41 -9.16
N TYR A 42 4.45 12.67 -8.80
CA TYR A 42 4.72 13.82 -9.67
C TYR A 42 6.05 14.51 -9.34
N HIS A 43 6.93 14.70 -10.33
CA HIS A 43 8.15 15.50 -10.14
C HIS A 43 7.86 16.98 -9.89
N ARG A 44 6.83 17.54 -10.56
CA ARG A 44 6.36 18.92 -10.40
C ARG A 44 5.24 19.01 -9.37
N ALA A 45 5.54 18.56 -8.15
CA ALA A 45 4.65 18.60 -7.00
C ALA A 45 5.25 19.41 -5.85
N ARG A 46 4.40 19.84 -4.92
CA ARG A 46 4.85 20.48 -3.69
C ARG A 46 5.65 19.47 -2.87
N ALA A 47 6.86 19.85 -2.46
CA ALA A 47 7.65 19.06 -1.54
C ALA A 47 7.19 19.34 -0.10
N VAL A 48 6.94 18.28 0.66
CA VAL A 48 6.63 18.32 2.10
C VAL A 48 7.57 17.34 2.79
N SER A 49 8.14 17.70 3.94
CA SER A 49 8.95 16.80 4.74
C SER A 49 8.13 16.24 5.88
N ALA A 50 8.26 14.94 6.15
CA ALA A 50 7.58 14.29 7.26
C ALA A 50 8.45 13.17 7.88
N PRO A 51 8.40 12.97 9.20
CA PRO A 51 9.18 11.95 9.88
C PRO A 51 8.66 10.54 9.58
N ALA A 52 9.59 9.60 9.45
CA ALA A 52 9.30 8.19 9.31
C ALA A 52 8.74 7.60 10.61
N VAL A 53 7.84 6.63 10.47
CA VAL A 53 7.32 5.80 11.54
C VAL A 53 7.19 4.36 11.03
N ARG A 54 7.32 3.40 11.94
CA ARG A 54 7.04 1.99 11.65
C ARG A 54 5.60 1.68 12.02
N VAL A 55 4.95 0.78 11.28
CA VAL A 55 3.59 0.34 11.61
C VAL A 55 3.54 -0.33 12.98
N ASP A 56 4.52 -1.18 13.29
CA ASP A 56 4.64 -1.89 14.58
C ASP A 56 4.77 -0.93 15.79
N ASP A 57 5.30 0.29 15.59
CA ASP A 57 5.42 1.26 16.67
C ASP A 57 4.06 1.88 17.05
N VAL A 58 3.15 1.95 16.08
CA VAL A 58 1.86 2.64 16.17
C VAL A 58 0.71 1.69 16.47
N VAL A 59 0.70 0.52 15.84
CA VAL A 59 -0.40 -0.46 15.93
C VAL A 59 0.07 -1.67 16.72
N ARG A 60 -0.47 -1.84 17.93
CA ARG A 60 -0.07 -2.87 18.90
C ARG A 60 -1.23 -3.80 19.30
N SER A 61 -2.21 -3.94 18.42
CA SER A 61 -3.43 -4.72 18.66
C SER A 61 -3.94 -5.33 17.36
N ASP A 62 -4.87 -6.26 17.49
CA ASP A 62 -5.60 -6.83 16.35
C ASP A 62 -6.33 -5.73 15.56
N ILE A 63 -6.37 -5.91 14.24
CA ILE A 63 -7.03 -5.01 13.29
C ILE A 63 -7.88 -5.81 12.31
N CYS A 64 -8.93 -5.19 11.77
CA CYS A 64 -9.80 -5.87 10.80
C CYS A 64 -9.23 -5.88 9.37
N LEU A 65 -8.44 -4.87 9.01
CA LEU A 65 -7.90 -4.66 7.66
C LEU A 65 -6.61 -3.86 7.73
N PHE A 66 -5.59 -4.29 6.99
CA PHE A 66 -4.41 -3.48 6.70
C PHE A 66 -4.36 -3.15 5.22
N LYS A 67 -4.51 -1.86 4.88
CA LYS A 67 -4.36 -1.36 3.50
C LYS A 67 -3.03 -0.61 3.34
N ALA A 68 -2.23 -0.99 2.36
CA ALA A 68 -1.00 -0.30 1.96
C ALA A 68 -1.10 0.17 0.50
N ASP A 69 -1.05 1.47 0.28
CA ASP A 69 -1.19 2.12 -1.02
C ASP A 69 -0.24 3.33 -0.99
N VAL A 70 1.02 3.06 -1.30
CA VAL A 70 2.15 3.97 -1.01
C VAL A 70 3.06 4.16 -2.22
N GLU A 71 2.48 4.04 -3.41
CA GLU A 71 3.09 4.45 -4.67
C GLU A 71 4.46 3.78 -4.92
N GLY A 72 4.55 2.47 -4.68
CA GLY A 72 5.71 1.63 -4.99
C GLY A 72 6.59 1.26 -3.80
N TYR A 73 6.32 1.80 -2.62
CA TYR A 73 7.05 1.47 -1.39
C TYR A 73 6.32 0.44 -0.51
N GLU A 74 5.42 -0.36 -1.09
CA GLU A 74 4.64 -1.35 -0.35
C GLU A 74 5.53 -2.36 0.41
N PRO A 75 6.60 -2.93 -0.17
CA PRO A 75 7.47 -3.86 0.57
C PRO A 75 8.05 -3.27 1.85
N GLN A 76 8.45 -1.99 1.83
CA GLN A 76 9.00 -1.30 2.99
C GLN A 76 7.93 -1.07 4.06
N VAL A 77 6.70 -0.75 3.67
CA VAL A 77 5.57 -0.69 4.61
C VAL A 77 5.38 -2.02 5.33
N PHE A 78 5.33 -3.12 4.59
CA PHE A 78 5.16 -4.46 5.15
C PHE A 78 6.35 -4.89 6.02
N GLN A 79 7.57 -4.47 5.68
CA GLN A 79 8.74 -4.70 6.53
C GLN A 79 8.62 -4.03 7.91
N THR A 80 7.88 -2.92 8.02
CA THR A 80 7.62 -2.24 9.31
C THR A 80 6.41 -2.76 10.07
N ALA A 81 5.68 -3.71 9.50
CA ALA A 81 4.46 -4.30 10.07
C ALA A 81 4.67 -5.77 10.45
N GLN A 82 5.92 -6.20 10.66
CA GLN A 82 6.25 -7.60 10.89
C GLN A 82 5.68 -8.10 12.21
N GLU A 83 5.75 -7.30 13.27
CA GLU A 83 5.19 -7.67 14.55
C GLU A 83 3.66 -7.71 14.50
N LEU A 84 3.04 -6.69 13.90
CA LEU A 84 1.61 -6.64 13.66
C LEU A 84 1.11 -7.90 12.93
N LEU A 85 1.75 -8.28 11.83
CA LEU A 85 1.27 -9.38 10.99
C LEU A 85 1.66 -10.78 11.51
N SER A 86 2.68 -10.89 12.37
CA SER A 86 3.09 -12.18 12.95
C SER A 86 2.49 -12.45 14.33
N ARG A 87 2.20 -11.42 15.13
CA ARG A 87 1.72 -11.57 16.52
C ARG A 87 0.25 -11.21 16.71
N HIS A 88 -0.28 -10.32 15.88
CA HIS A 88 -1.65 -9.86 15.97
C HIS A 88 -2.50 -10.39 14.82
N SER A 89 -3.81 -10.31 14.97
CA SER A 89 -4.74 -10.69 13.91
C SER A 89 -4.96 -9.53 12.95
N ALA A 90 -4.61 -9.73 11.68
CA ALA A 90 -5.12 -8.97 10.55
C ALA A 90 -5.75 -9.95 9.56
N PRO A 91 -7.09 -10.12 9.51
CA PRO A 91 -7.71 -11.12 8.64
C PRO A 91 -7.64 -10.71 7.16
N ALA A 92 -7.55 -9.42 6.87
CA ALA A 92 -7.56 -8.88 5.52
C ALA A 92 -6.38 -7.96 5.26
N LEU A 93 -5.75 -8.14 4.10
CA LEU A 93 -4.74 -7.25 3.54
C LEU A 93 -5.22 -6.73 2.19
N GLN A 94 -5.00 -5.45 1.93
CA GLN A 94 -5.14 -4.85 0.61
C GLN A 94 -3.87 -4.09 0.29
N LEU A 95 -3.27 -4.37 -0.86
CA LEU A 95 -2.07 -3.66 -1.30
C LEU A 95 -2.11 -3.40 -2.80
N GLU A 96 -1.56 -2.27 -3.23
CA GLU A 96 -1.37 -1.97 -4.65
C GLU A 96 0.01 -2.42 -5.10
N LEU A 97 0.08 -3.46 -5.94
CA LEU A 97 1.33 -3.83 -6.59
C LEU A 97 1.62 -2.84 -7.73
N SER A 98 2.31 -1.76 -7.39
CA SER A 98 2.78 -0.78 -8.35
C SER A 98 3.88 -1.40 -9.22
N LYS A 99 3.60 -1.63 -10.52
CA LYS A 99 4.67 -1.93 -11.47
C LYS A 99 5.57 -0.70 -11.56
N GLY A 100 6.81 -0.83 -11.07
CA GLY A 100 7.81 0.24 -11.15
C GLY A 100 7.81 0.82 -12.56
N HIS A 101 7.47 2.11 -12.68
CA HIS A 101 7.41 2.76 -13.98
C HIS A 101 8.83 2.81 -14.54
N THR A 102 9.15 1.85 -15.42
CA THR A 102 10.26 1.97 -16.33
C THR A 102 10.00 3.21 -17.18
N ARG A 103 10.73 4.30 -16.91
CA ARG A 103 11.04 5.21 -18.00
C ARG A 103 11.75 4.38 -19.05
N LYS A 104 11.06 4.06 -20.16
CA LYS A 104 11.72 3.67 -21.41
C LYS A 104 12.79 4.74 -21.70
N GLY A 105 14.06 4.44 -21.44
CA GLY A 105 15.15 5.35 -21.80
C GLY A 105 16.37 5.43 -20.88
N ALA A 106 16.38 4.86 -19.67
CA ALA A 106 17.61 4.84 -18.86
C ALA A 106 18.31 3.48 -18.99
N GLY A 107 19.32 3.41 -19.86
CA GLY A 107 20.22 2.27 -20.02
C GLY A 107 21.16 2.06 -18.82
N MET A 108 20.59 1.90 -17.62
CA MET A 108 21.28 1.45 -16.43
C MET A 108 20.66 0.12 -16.01
N SER A 109 21.51 -0.85 -15.68
CA SER A 109 21.18 -2.07 -14.94
C SER A 109 20.19 -1.72 -13.80
N SER A 110 18.94 -2.11 -13.98
CA SER A 110 17.80 -1.28 -13.55
C SER A 110 17.40 -1.47 -12.07
N PRO A 111 17.07 -0.40 -11.32
CA PRO A 111 16.41 -0.44 -10.00
C PRO A 111 15.12 -1.28 -9.95
N VAL A 112 14.57 -1.61 -11.12
CA VAL A 112 13.41 -2.46 -11.33
C VAL A 112 13.60 -3.85 -10.70
N ASN A 113 14.78 -4.47 -10.86
CA ASN A 113 15.02 -5.81 -10.33
C ASN A 113 14.99 -5.80 -8.79
N ALA A 114 15.48 -4.75 -8.16
CA ALA A 114 15.52 -4.67 -6.70
C ALA A 114 14.12 -4.53 -6.10
N GLN A 115 13.28 -3.62 -6.63
CA GLN A 115 11.91 -3.46 -6.11
C GLN A 115 11.03 -4.66 -6.42
N GLU A 116 11.15 -5.26 -7.62
CA GLU A 116 10.46 -6.50 -7.95
C GLU A 116 10.89 -7.64 -7.02
N CYS A 117 12.18 -7.79 -6.71
CA CYS A 117 12.65 -8.76 -5.73
C CYS A 117 12.08 -8.49 -4.32
N GLN A 118 11.98 -7.23 -3.89
CA GLN A 118 11.38 -6.91 -2.59
C GLN A 118 9.88 -7.21 -2.56
N MET A 119 9.16 -6.93 -3.65
CA MET A 119 7.75 -7.31 -3.79
C MET A 119 7.58 -8.84 -3.72
N LEU A 120 8.40 -9.60 -4.44
CA LEU A 120 8.37 -11.07 -4.37
C LEU A 120 8.66 -11.58 -2.96
N ARG A 121 9.67 -11.02 -2.28
CA ARG A 121 9.99 -11.37 -0.88
C ARG A 121 8.84 -11.07 0.07
N MET A 122 8.19 -9.92 -0.08
CA MET A 122 7.01 -9.56 0.69
C MET A 122 5.87 -10.56 0.45
N LEU A 123 5.59 -10.92 -0.81
CA LEU A 123 4.53 -11.89 -1.12
C LEU A 123 4.85 -13.28 -0.55
N VAL A 124 6.08 -13.77 -0.67
CA VAL A 124 6.51 -15.05 -0.08
C VAL A 124 6.39 -15.02 1.45
N TRP A 125 6.71 -13.89 2.09
CA TRP A 125 6.54 -13.75 3.54
C TRP A 125 5.07 -13.71 3.95
N LEU A 126 4.21 -13.02 3.20
CA LEU A 126 2.77 -13.03 3.46
C LEU A 126 2.17 -14.43 3.26
N ASP A 127 2.63 -15.17 2.24
CA ASP A 127 2.27 -16.57 2.02
C ASP A 127 2.63 -17.45 3.22
N SER A 128 3.84 -17.27 3.78
CA SER A 128 4.29 -18.03 4.95
C SER A 128 3.55 -17.70 6.24
N LEU A 129 2.87 -16.55 6.29
CA LEU A 129 1.93 -16.19 7.36
C LEU A 129 0.51 -16.73 7.12
N GLY A 130 0.28 -17.45 6.02
CA GLY A 130 -1.01 -18.07 5.68
C GLY A 130 -2.00 -17.13 5.01
N TYR A 131 -1.54 -16.09 4.31
CA TYR A 131 -2.41 -15.25 3.47
C TYR A 131 -2.57 -15.84 2.08
N ASP A 132 -3.82 -15.97 1.63
CA ASP A 132 -4.14 -16.27 0.23
C ASP A 132 -4.18 -14.98 -0.61
N PHE A 133 -3.67 -15.05 -1.84
CA PHE A 133 -3.65 -13.90 -2.75
C PHE A 133 -4.80 -13.92 -3.74
N ARG A 134 -5.45 -12.76 -3.91
CA ARG A 134 -6.38 -12.49 -5.00
C ARG A 134 -6.00 -11.18 -5.66
N SER A 135 -5.89 -11.20 -6.99
CA SER A 135 -5.67 -9.99 -7.78
C SER A 135 -7.00 -9.47 -8.30
N VAL A 136 -7.25 -8.18 -8.10
CA VAL A 136 -8.41 -7.48 -8.67
C VAL A 136 -7.88 -6.46 -9.66
N HIS A 137 -8.32 -6.56 -10.91
CA HIS A 137 -7.95 -5.61 -11.94
C HIS A 137 -8.60 -4.24 -11.66
N HIS A 138 -7.84 -3.14 -11.81
CA HIS A 138 -8.32 -1.78 -11.51
C HIS A 138 -9.62 -1.42 -12.24
N GLY A 139 -9.76 -1.81 -13.52
CA GLY A 139 -10.99 -1.58 -14.29
C GLY A 139 -12.24 -2.27 -13.74
N ILE A 140 -12.08 -3.28 -12.87
CA ILE A 140 -13.19 -3.87 -12.11
C ILE A 140 -13.49 -3.00 -10.89
N ALA A 141 -12.46 -2.62 -10.12
CA ALA A 141 -12.61 -1.77 -8.93
C ALA A 141 -13.27 -0.42 -9.26
N ASP A 142 -12.86 0.24 -10.35
CA ASP A 142 -13.37 1.55 -10.76
C ASP A 142 -14.80 1.51 -11.32
N LYS A 143 -15.26 0.33 -11.77
CA LYS A 143 -16.63 0.15 -12.29
C LYS A 143 -17.67 0.20 -11.18
N TYR A 144 -17.29 -0.14 -9.95
CA TYR A 144 -18.19 -0.13 -8.80
C TYR A 144 -18.12 1.23 -8.10
N LYS A 145 -19.12 2.08 -8.36
CA LYS A 145 -19.28 3.30 -7.57
C LYS A 145 -19.65 2.90 -6.13
N PRO A 146 -18.88 3.34 -5.12
CA PRO A 146 -19.27 3.09 -3.74
C PRO A 146 -20.64 3.72 -3.47
N PRO A 147 -21.49 3.08 -2.64
CA PRO A 147 -22.76 3.68 -2.26
C PRO A 147 -22.52 5.03 -1.55
N PRO A 148 -23.47 5.97 -1.64
CA PRO A 148 -23.39 7.24 -0.91
C PRO A 148 -23.13 7.04 0.60
N LEU A 149 -22.44 7.99 1.22
CA LEU A 149 -22.22 8.02 2.68
C LEU A 149 -23.55 7.79 3.42
N GLY A 150 -23.57 6.85 4.36
CA GLY A 150 -24.77 6.42 5.08
C GLY A 150 -25.53 5.23 4.48
N GLN A 151 -25.32 4.89 3.20
CA GLN A 151 -25.97 3.73 2.54
C GLN A 151 -25.08 2.46 2.51
N TRP A 152 -23.91 2.52 3.14
CA TRP A 152 -22.94 1.43 3.19
C TRP A 152 -23.43 0.20 3.96
N ARG A 153 -24.32 0.39 4.93
CA ARG A 153 -24.86 -0.70 5.78
C ARG A 153 -25.88 -1.59 5.06
N SER A 154 -26.48 -1.11 3.97
CA SER A 154 -27.50 -1.80 3.18
C SER A 154 -27.10 -1.99 1.71
N GLY A 155 -25.89 -1.56 1.34
CA GLY A 155 -25.39 -1.62 -0.01
C GLY A 155 -25.08 -3.06 -0.43
N LYS A 156 -25.92 -3.64 -1.30
CA LYS A 156 -25.72 -4.95 -1.95
C LYS A 156 -24.50 -5.02 -2.87
N LEU A 157 -23.73 -3.93 -2.99
CA LEU A 157 -22.55 -3.83 -3.86
C LEU A 157 -21.45 -4.83 -3.47
N PHE A 158 -21.41 -5.22 -2.19
CA PHE A 158 -20.43 -6.17 -1.67
C PHE A 158 -20.89 -7.63 -1.79
N ASP A 159 -22.18 -7.88 -2.06
CA ASP A 159 -22.74 -9.24 -2.20
C ASP A 159 -22.21 -9.96 -3.46
N SER A 160 -21.79 -9.20 -4.47
CA SER A 160 -21.18 -9.73 -5.70
C SER A 160 -19.66 -9.84 -5.63
N LEU A 161 -19.01 -9.34 -4.56
CA LEU A 161 -17.59 -9.56 -4.39
C LEU A 161 -17.40 -10.99 -3.87
N PRO A 162 -16.45 -11.76 -4.42
CA PRO A 162 -16.20 -13.11 -3.92
C PRO A 162 -15.90 -13.01 -2.42
N PRO A 163 -16.48 -13.92 -1.59
CA PRO A 163 -16.36 -13.83 -0.15
C PRO A 163 -14.88 -13.70 0.24
N PHE A 164 -14.60 -12.74 1.10
CA PHE A 164 -13.28 -12.60 1.70
C PHE A 164 -12.99 -13.91 2.47
N PRO A 165 -11.80 -14.53 2.36
CA PRO A 165 -11.48 -15.73 3.11
C PRO A 165 -11.79 -15.51 4.59
N SER A 166 -12.76 -16.26 5.12
CA SER A 166 -13.11 -16.17 6.52
C SER A 166 -12.07 -16.92 7.34
N VAL A 167 -11.84 -16.46 8.57
CA VAL A 167 -10.83 -16.97 9.52
C VAL A 167 -10.90 -18.50 9.72
N GLN A 168 -12.01 -19.16 9.35
CA GLN A 168 -12.19 -20.61 9.42
C GLN A 168 -11.27 -21.42 8.50
N SER A 169 -10.59 -20.81 7.52
CA SER A 169 -9.57 -21.50 6.72
C SER A 169 -8.15 -21.42 7.29
N ARG A 170 -7.91 -20.66 8.36
CA ARG A 170 -6.57 -20.53 8.96
C ARG A 170 -6.26 -21.72 9.85
N ARG A 171 -5.44 -22.66 9.37
CA ARG A 171 -4.60 -23.46 10.28
C ARG A 171 -3.47 -22.55 10.75
N ARG A 172 -3.50 -22.17 12.04
CA ARG A 172 -2.31 -21.65 12.73
C ARG A 172 -1.38 -22.81 13.03
#